data_AF-A0A1V9ZYB9-F1
#
_entry.id   AF-A0A1V9ZYB9-F1
#
_cell.length_a   1.000
_cell.length_b   1.000
_cell.length_c   1.000
_cell.angle_alpha   90.00
_cell.angle_beta   90.00
_cell.angle_gamma   90.00
#
_symmetry.space_group_name_H-M   'P 1'
#
loop_
_entity.id
_entity.type
_entity.pdbx_description
1 polymer ?
#
loop_
_entity_poly.entity_id
_entity_poly.type
_entity_poly.pdbx_seq_one_letter_code
_entity_poly.pdbx_strand_id
1 'polypeptide(L)'
;MATFTEEDFIEGFTRMATTMIPSIMYESMRSDPVMRGSLCFYVAMVVILAIPLIIVPLAICLKIDETISVSWAVTLIPLWITDFFILIALYFGTKYIDPDTVPKQPAPEEEGTITPRDPTTYGMNDEAEMNQVNAEAVVPIAPKENEKPPGELFATKEEFIGYTFTIVSQVILCLRLDNVITCPWTVVIIPNIIADAFLRQPASIAVTVQFLFVFLRIDAVIHWNWAIIFIPLWIVFGLALFVLPIVIYFAIDESDAEVFRAPGYVIIYGVTLYTFLSIGAIVASFILLTLRLESVVTCSALIISLPYFGFFVSIVGLGALLIFAFIDDESEEQAEAQAAPSQATQIDTEVRIAQTDQEAQTDQEAQEA
;
A
#
# COMPACT_ATOMS: atom_id res chain seq x y z
N MET A 1 -9.45 -28.29 -9.06
CA MET A 1 -10.01 -27.69 -7.83
C MET A 1 -8.81 -27.44 -6.92
N ALA A 2 -8.21 -26.27 -7.02
CA ALA A 2 -7.03 -25.94 -6.21
C ALA A 2 -7.49 -25.80 -4.75
N THR A 3 -6.81 -26.47 -3.84
CA THR A 3 -7.06 -26.34 -2.40
C THR A 3 -6.53 -25.00 -1.96
N PHE A 4 -7.43 -24.05 -1.72
CA PHE A 4 -7.13 -22.75 -1.14
C PHE A 4 -6.54 -22.96 0.26
N THR A 5 -5.28 -22.60 0.46
CA THR A 5 -4.60 -22.76 1.75
C THR A 5 -4.77 -21.50 2.60
N GLU A 6 -4.64 -21.65 3.92
CA GLU A 6 -4.58 -20.52 4.86
C GLU A 6 -3.42 -19.56 4.51
N GLU A 7 -2.34 -20.10 3.96
CA GLU A 7 -1.17 -19.36 3.47
C GLU A 7 -1.53 -18.45 2.30
N ASP A 8 -2.33 -18.89 1.33
CA ASP A 8 -2.76 -18.04 0.19
C ASP A 8 -3.59 -16.84 0.65
N PHE A 9 -4.41 -17.01 1.69
CA PHE A 9 -5.21 -15.93 2.27
C PHE A 9 -4.32 -14.91 2.99
N ILE A 10 -3.41 -15.41 3.85
CA ILE A 10 -2.48 -14.56 4.59
C ILE A 10 -1.54 -13.85 3.62
N GLU A 11 -1.03 -14.52 2.59
CA GLU A 11 -0.18 -13.91 1.57
C GLU A 11 -0.96 -12.88 0.74
N GLY A 12 -2.20 -13.16 0.32
CA GLY A 12 -3.04 -12.20 -0.38
C GLY A 12 -3.37 -10.95 0.45
N PHE A 13 -3.70 -11.13 1.72
CA PHE A 13 -4.00 -10.04 2.65
C PHE A 13 -2.73 -9.26 3.03
N THR A 14 -1.64 -9.96 3.28
CA THR A 14 -0.33 -9.36 3.55
C THR A 14 0.15 -8.60 2.34
N ARG A 15 0.03 -9.15 1.12
CA ARG A 15 0.30 -8.42 -0.12
C ARG A 15 -0.59 -7.20 -0.25
N MET A 16 -1.90 -7.27 0.02
CA MET A 16 -2.77 -6.08 -0.01
C MET A 16 -2.35 -5.01 1.00
N ALA A 17 -1.96 -5.40 2.21
CA ALA A 17 -1.51 -4.50 3.27
C ALA A 17 -0.09 -3.94 3.05
N THR A 18 0.83 -4.76 2.55
CA THR A 18 2.25 -4.39 2.28
C THR A 18 2.44 -3.72 0.93
N THR A 19 1.62 -4.01 -0.09
CA THR A 19 1.62 -3.23 -1.35
C THR A 19 1.05 -1.82 -1.15
N MET A 20 0.34 -1.55 -0.06
CA MET A 20 -0.12 -0.20 0.30
C MET A 20 0.84 0.58 1.20
N ILE A 21 1.86 -0.04 1.79
CA ILE A 21 2.87 0.65 2.61
C ILE A 21 4.24 0.33 2.03
N PRO A 22 4.81 1.20 1.17
CA PRO A 22 6.08 0.88 0.53
C PRO A 22 7.19 1.12 1.55
N SER A 23 7.78 0.04 2.09
CA SER A 23 9.09 0.08 2.74
C SER A 23 10.15 0.74 1.83
N ILE A 24 9.99 0.59 0.51
CA ILE A 24 10.77 1.28 -0.53
C ILE A 24 10.57 2.81 -0.50
N MET A 25 9.39 3.31 -0.10
CA MET A 25 9.19 4.76 0.08
C MET A 25 10.00 5.24 1.27
N TYR A 26 10.05 4.49 2.38
CA TYR A 26 10.68 4.96 3.61
C TYR A 26 12.19 5.18 3.49
N GLU A 27 12.90 4.26 2.82
CA GLU A 27 14.35 4.36 2.62
C GLU A 27 14.74 5.34 1.51
N SER A 28 13.88 5.50 0.50
CA SER A 28 14.09 6.43 -0.62
C SER A 28 13.63 7.87 -0.32
N MET A 29 12.77 8.08 0.68
CA MET A 29 12.25 9.40 1.08
C MET A 29 13.30 10.34 1.68
N ARG A 30 14.46 9.82 2.12
CA ARG A 30 15.45 10.62 2.88
C ARG A 30 16.33 11.53 2.02
N SER A 31 16.43 11.33 0.70
CA SER A 31 17.50 11.98 -0.09
C SER A 31 17.10 12.70 -1.38
N ASP A 32 15.87 12.56 -1.90
CA ASP A 32 15.54 13.06 -3.24
C ASP A 32 14.31 14.00 -3.27
N PRO A 33 14.42 15.25 -3.78
CA PRO A 33 13.26 16.15 -3.97
C PRO A 33 12.15 15.57 -4.86
N VAL A 34 12.47 14.61 -5.73
CA VAL A 34 11.47 13.88 -6.54
C VAL A 34 10.54 13.03 -5.65
N MET A 35 11.09 12.43 -4.59
CA MET A 35 10.31 11.62 -3.64
C MET A 35 9.39 12.47 -2.76
N ARG A 36 9.73 13.75 -2.50
CA ARG A 36 8.83 14.69 -1.81
C ARG A 36 7.60 15.02 -2.66
N GLY A 37 7.81 15.23 -3.96
CA GLY A 37 6.71 15.34 -4.93
C GLY A 37 5.83 14.09 -4.93
N SER A 38 6.45 12.91 -4.84
CA SER A 38 5.75 11.62 -4.73
C SER A 38 4.96 11.48 -3.43
N LEU A 39 5.50 11.86 -2.27
CA LEU A 39 4.77 11.84 -1.00
C LEU A 39 3.58 12.79 -1.00
N CYS A 40 3.77 14.03 -1.50
CA CYS A 40 2.68 14.99 -1.64
C CYS A 40 1.60 14.47 -2.60
N PHE A 41 2.00 13.83 -3.69
CA PHE A 41 1.08 13.19 -4.63
C PHE A 41 0.36 12.01 -4.00
N TYR A 42 1.06 11.17 -3.23
CA TYR A 42 0.49 10.04 -2.51
C TYR A 42 -0.54 10.52 -1.48
N VAL A 43 -0.20 11.52 -0.67
CA VAL A 43 -1.13 12.12 0.29
C VAL A 43 -2.33 12.72 -0.44
N ALA A 44 -2.10 13.49 -1.51
CA ALA A 44 -3.19 14.05 -2.30
C ALA A 44 -4.08 12.93 -2.85
N MET A 45 -3.50 11.84 -3.35
CA MET A 45 -4.22 10.67 -3.82
C MET A 45 -5.01 10.00 -2.68
N VAL A 46 -4.40 9.78 -1.51
CA VAL A 46 -5.08 9.19 -0.34
C VAL A 46 -6.25 10.07 0.10
N VAL A 47 -6.07 11.38 0.16
CA VAL A 47 -7.14 12.33 0.51
C VAL A 47 -8.25 12.30 -0.55
N ILE A 48 -7.88 12.35 -1.83
CA ILE A 48 -8.83 12.29 -2.95
C ILE A 48 -9.61 10.97 -2.95
N LEU A 49 -8.98 9.85 -2.62
CA LEU A 49 -9.63 8.53 -2.52
C LEU A 49 -10.43 8.36 -1.22
N ALA A 50 -10.00 8.99 -0.13
CA ALA A 50 -10.72 8.97 1.15
C ALA A 50 -12.03 9.77 1.08
N ILE A 51 -12.06 10.85 0.29
CA ILE A 51 -13.25 11.70 0.14
C ILE A 51 -14.48 10.86 -0.28
N PRO A 52 -14.47 10.08 -1.39
CA PRO A 52 -15.56 9.18 -1.75
C PRO A 52 -15.89 8.17 -0.65
N LEU A 53 -14.89 7.59 0.02
CA LEU A 53 -15.09 6.62 1.10
C LEU A 53 -15.82 7.25 2.31
N ILE A 54 -15.71 8.55 2.53
CA ILE A 54 -16.44 9.27 3.57
C ILE A 54 -17.81 9.74 3.06
N ILE A 55 -17.85 10.36 1.88
CA ILE A 55 -19.06 10.98 1.34
C ILE A 55 -20.12 9.91 1.01
N VAL A 56 -19.74 8.75 0.47
CA VAL A 56 -20.70 7.71 0.08
C VAL A 56 -21.47 7.18 1.29
N PRO A 57 -20.83 6.67 2.37
CA PRO A 57 -21.55 6.25 3.58
C PRO A 57 -22.34 7.39 4.22
N LEU A 58 -21.83 8.62 4.20
CA LEU A 58 -22.54 9.79 4.72
C LEU A 58 -23.83 10.06 3.94
N ALA A 59 -23.77 10.07 2.61
CA ALA A 59 -24.92 10.26 1.74
C ALA A 59 -25.94 9.13 1.92
N ILE A 60 -25.48 7.87 2.03
CA ILE A 60 -26.32 6.71 2.33
C ILE A 60 -27.02 6.91 3.69
N CYS A 61 -26.30 7.34 4.73
CA CYS A 61 -26.87 7.58 6.06
C CYS A 61 -27.95 8.67 6.02
N LEU A 62 -27.66 9.81 5.38
CA LEU A 62 -28.63 10.90 5.21
C LEU A 62 -29.85 10.47 4.38
N LYS A 63 -29.64 9.59 3.40
CA LYS A 63 -30.71 9.05 2.56
C LYS A 63 -31.62 8.10 3.33
N ILE A 64 -31.02 7.19 4.11
CA ILE A 64 -31.75 6.23 4.96
C ILE A 64 -32.52 6.94 6.06
N ASP A 65 -31.97 8.02 6.62
CA ASP A 65 -32.65 8.86 7.63
C ASP A 65 -33.67 9.83 7.00
N GLU A 66 -34.02 9.66 5.73
CA GLU A 66 -34.99 10.47 4.97
C GLU A 66 -34.70 11.98 4.98
N THR A 67 -33.48 12.38 5.30
CA THR A 67 -33.05 13.78 5.33
C THR A 67 -32.89 14.34 3.91
N ILE A 68 -32.56 13.48 2.95
CA ILE A 68 -32.47 13.80 1.52
C ILE A 68 -33.44 12.96 0.69
N SER A 69 -34.24 13.62 -0.15
CA SER A 69 -35.26 12.96 -1.00
C SER A 69 -34.77 12.62 -2.42
N VAL A 70 -33.48 12.84 -2.72
CA VAL A 70 -32.87 12.58 -4.05
C VAL A 70 -32.83 11.09 -4.41
N SER A 71 -32.72 10.73 -5.70
CA SER A 71 -32.62 9.32 -6.10
C SER A 71 -31.31 8.66 -5.62
N TRP A 72 -31.29 7.33 -5.57
CA TRP A 72 -30.08 6.57 -5.24
C TRP A 72 -28.96 6.79 -6.26
N ALA A 73 -29.32 6.95 -7.54
CA ALA A 73 -28.36 7.32 -8.58
C ALA A 73 -27.62 8.63 -8.27
N VAL A 74 -28.32 9.66 -7.75
CA VAL A 74 -27.72 10.94 -7.35
C VAL A 74 -26.92 10.80 -6.05
N THR A 75 -27.44 10.02 -5.10
CA THR A 75 -26.79 9.75 -3.80
C THR A 75 -25.40 9.11 -3.99
N LEU A 76 -25.25 8.27 -5.02
CA LEU A 76 -24.03 7.52 -5.31
C LEU A 76 -23.12 8.19 -6.35
N ILE A 77 -23.33 9.47 -6.70
CA ILE A 77 -22.43 10.24 -7.59
C ILE A 77 -20.94 10.14 -7.20
N PRO A 78 -20.54 10.29 -5.93
CA PRO A 78 -19.13 10.18 -5.57
C PRO A 78 -18.55 8.80 -5.90
N LEU A 79 -19.33 7.73 -5.74
CA LEU A 79 -18.93 6.37 -6.11
C LEU A 79 -18.75 6.25 -7.63
N TRP A 80 -19.69 6.76 -8.43
CA TRP A 80 -19.58 6.74 -9.90
C TRP A 80 -18.32 7.46 -10.41
N ILE A 81 -17.97 8.58 -9.77
CA ILE A 81 -16.77 9.33 -10.09
C ILE A 81 -15.53 8.49 -9.80
N THR A 82 -15.46 7.86 -8.62
CA THR A 82 -14.35 6.97 -8.25
C THR A 82 -14.21 5.80 -9.23
N ASP A 83 -15.31 5.12 -9.54
CA ASP A 83 -15.32 3.99 -10.46
C ASP A 83 -14.89 4.39 -11.88
N PHE A 84 -15.31 5.58 -12.34
CA PHE A 84 -14.87 6.12 -13.62
C PHE A 84 -13.36 6.34 -13.66
N PHE A 85 -12.77 6.92 -12.60
CA PHE A 85 -11.31 7.10 -12.53
C PHE A 85 -10.56 5.78 -12.42
N ILE A 86 -11.08 4.81 -11.65
CA ILE A 86 -10.50 3.46 -11.57
C ILE A 86 -10.51 2.78 -12.94
N LEU A 87 -11.63 2.83 -13.66
CA LEU A 87 -11.71 2.28 -15.02
C LEU A 87 -10.74 2.95 -15.98
N ILE A 88 -10.59 4.28 -15.91
CA ILE A 88 -9.62 5.00 -16.74
C ILE A 88 -8.20 4.54 -16.42
N ALA A 89 -7.85 4.46 -15.14
CA ALA A 89 -6.52 4.01 -14.71
C ALA A 89 -6.23 2.58 -15.19
N LEU A 90 -7.20 1.66 -15.04
CA LEU A 90 -7.09 0.29 -15.55
C LEU A 90 -6.99 0.25 -17.08
N TYR A 91 -7.81 1.04 -17.78
CA TYR A 91 -7.77 1.10 -19.24
C TYR A 91 -6.40 1.53 -19.75
N PHE A 92 -5.83 2.62 -19.20
CA PHE A 92 -4.49 3.04 -19.56
C PHE A 92 -3.43 2.01 -19.16
N GLY A 93 -3.54 1.42 -17.96
CA GLY A 93 -2.68 0.32 -17.51
C GLY A 93 -2.63 -0.85 -18.50
N THR A 94 -3.77 -1.23 -19.10
CA THR A 94 -3.80 -2.31 -20.11
C THR A 94 -3.19 -1.92 -21.46
N LYS A 95 -3.10 -0.63 -21.79
CA LYS A 95 -2.61 -0.12 -23.09
C LYS A 95 -1.10 0.08 -23.15
N TYR A 96 -0.44 0.28 -22.01
CA TYR A 96 1.02 0.37 -21.94
C TYR A 96 1.73 -0.98 -22.20
N ILE A 97 0.96 -2.07 -22.30
CA ILE A 97 1.45 -3.41 -22.59
C ILE A 97 1.30 -3.67 -24.09
N ASP A 98 2.24 -3.17 -24.89
CA ASP A 98 2.49 -3.78 -26.19
C ASP A 98 3.68 -4.73 -26.02
N PRO A 99 3.45 -6.05 -25.85
CA PRO A 99 4.52 -7.02 -25.63
C PRO A 99 5.52 -7.04 -26.80
N ASP A 100 5.14 -6.51 -27.95
CA ASP A 100 6.00 -6.41 -29.13
C ASP A 100 7.02 -5.25 -29.05
N THR A 101 6.91 -4.37 -28.03
CA THR A 101 7.88 -3.28 -27.79
C THR A 101 9.01 -3.64 -26.85
N VAL A 102 8.96 -4.80 -26.17
CA VAL A 102 10.13 -5.30 -25.44
C VAL A 102 11.18 -5.66 -26.48
N PRO A 103 12.32 -4.93 -26.55
CA PRO A 103 13.36 -5.23 -27.52
C PRO A 103 13.75 -6.68 -27.29
N LYS A 104 13.46 -7.54 -28.27
CA LYS A 104 13.82 -8.95 -28.24
C LYS A 104 15.31 -8.97 -27.94
N GLN A 105 15.66 -9.34 -26.71
CA GLN A 105 17.06 -9.35 -26.27
C GLN A 105 17.80 -10.16 -27.32
N PRO A 106 18.82 -9.57 -27.99
CA PRO A 106 19.50 -10.25 -29.07
C PRO A 106 19.91 -11.60 -28.53
N ALA A 107 19.46 -12.66 -29.22
CA ALA A 107 19.72 -14.02 -28.80
C ALA A 107 21.22 -14.11 -28.47
N PRO A 108 21.60 -14.68 -27.31
CA PRO A 108 23.01 -14.81 -26.96
C PRO A 108 23.70 -15.45 -28.15
N GLU A 109 24.59 -14.68 -28.78
CA GLU A 109 25.40 -15.18 -29.88
C GLU A 109 26.05 -16.45 -29.35
N GLU A 110 25.79 -17.59 -30.02
CA GLU A 110 26.34 -18.88 -29.64
C GLU A 110 27.85 -18.72 -29.43
N GLU A 111 28.25 -18.67 -28.16
CA GLU A 111 29.65 -18.55 -27.77
C GLU A 111 30.37 -19.74 -28.39
N GLY A 112 31.27 -19.42 -29.32
CA GLY A 112 31.79 -20.35 -30.31
C GLY A 112 32.25 -21.66 -29.69
N THR A 113 31.85 -22.76 -30.33
CA THR A 113 32.34 -24.10 -30.06
C THR A 113 33.86 -24.08 -29.87
N ILE A 114 34.32 -24.21 -28.62
CA ILE A 114 35.74 -24.40 -28.31
C ILE A 114 36.11 -25.76 -28.90
N THR A 115 36.78 -25.73 -30.06
CA THR A 115 37.36 -26.95 -30.62
C THR A 115 38.46 -27.45 -29.68
N PRO A 116 38.51 -28.76 -29.38
CA PRO A 116 39.54 -29.34 -28.52
C PRO A 116 40.94 -29.03 -29.07
N ARG A 117 41.72 -28.29 -28.29
CA ARG A 117 43.12 -27.98 -28.62
C ARG A 117 43.96 -29.24 -28.41
N ASP A 118 44.65 -29.64 -29.47
CA ASP A 118 45.52 -30.82 -29.56
C ASP A 118 46.67 -30.73 -28.53
N PRO A 119 46.88 -31.74 -27.64
CA PRO A 119 47.89 -31.68 -26.59
C PRO A 119 49.24 -32.17 -27.11
N THR A 120 49.92 -31.38 -27.94
CA THR A 120 51.31 -31.69 -28.34
C THR A 120 52.17 -30.45 -28.51
N THR A 121 52.54 -29.79 -27.41
CA THR A 121 53.85 -29.10 -27.30
C THR A 121 54.22 -28.96 -25.82
N TYR A 122 54.91 -29.97 -25.29
CA TYR A 122 55.54 -29.95 -23.97
C TYR A 122 56.93 -29.33 -24.12
N GLY A 123 57.06 -28.05 -23.77
CA GLY A 123 58.35 -27.42 -23.53
C GLY A 123 58.71 -27.62 -22.06
N MET A 124 59.71 -28.46 -21.80
CA MET A 124 60.43 -28.48 -20.52
C MET A 124 60.89 -27.05 -20.20
N ASN A 125 60.55 -26.55 -19.02
CA ASN A 125 61.50 -26.07 -18.02
C ASN A 125 60.76 -25.49 -16.81
N ASP A 126 61.39 -25.68 -15.66
CA ASP A 126 61.17 -25.04 -14.36
C ASP A 126 60.19 -25.73 -13.40
N GLU A 127 60.77 -26.75 -12.77
CA GLU A 127 60.44 -27.24 -11.44
C GLU A 127 60.55 -26.11 -10.39
N ALA A 128 59.73 -26.25 -9.34
CA ALA A 128 59.78 -25.52 -8.07
C ALA A 128 58.96 -24.22 -7.95
N GLU A 129 57.63 -24.35 -7.96
CA GLU A 129 56.81 -23.75 -6.87
C GLU A 129 55.50 -24.53 -6.71
N MET A 130 55.60 -25.57 -5.88
CA MET A 130 54.50 -26.37 -5.38
C MET A 130 54.14 -25.82 -4.00
N ASN A 131 52.99 -25.14 -3.86
CA ASN A 131 52.13 -25.34 -2.69
C ASN A 131 50.74 -24.68 -2.82
N GLN A 132 49.74 -25.53 -2.58
CA GLN A 132 48.36 -25.19 -2.23
C GLN A 132 47.49 -24.51 -3.30
N VAL A 133 47.30 -25.20 -4.42
CA VAL A 133 46.02 -25.15 -5.12
C VAL A 133 45.01 -25.92 -4.27
N ASN A 134 44.23 -25.18 -3.48
CA ASN A 134 43.02 -25.69 -2.84
C ASN A 134 42.16 -26.35 -3.91
N ALA A 135 41.94 -27.65 -3.76
CA ALA A 135 40.88 -28.36 -4.44
C ALA A 135 39.53 -27.88 -3.89
N GLU A 136 39.14 -26.66 -4.27
CA GLU A 136 37.74 -26.26 -4.23
C GLU A 136 37.01 -27.15 -5.23
N ALA A 137 36.20 -28.04 -4.67
CA ALA A 137 35.25 -28.82 -5.42
C ALA A 137 34.47 -27.87 -6.34
N VAL A 138 34.68 -28.00 -7.65
CA VAL A 138 33.82 -27.43 -8.67
C VAL A 138 32.46 -28.07 -8.48
N VAL A 139 31.66 -27.47 -7.59
CA VAL A 139 30.26 -27.80 -7.44
C VAL A 139 29.64 -27.49 -8.80
N PRO A 140 29.02 -28.45 -9.49
CA PRO A 140 28.32 -28.17 -10.74
C PRO A 140 27.26 -27.13 -10.42
N ILE A 141 27.49 -25.90 -10.91
CA ILE A 141 26.52 -24.81 -10.85
C ILE A 141 25.33 -25.33 -11.63
N ALA A 142 24.31 -25.80 -10.91
CA ALA A 142 23.04 -26.19 -11.49
C ALA A 142 22.61 -25.03 -12.40
N PRO A 143 22.14 -25.31 -13.64
CA PRO A 143 21.70 -24.27 -14.54
C PRO A 143 20.72 -23.40 -13.76
N LYS A 144 21.09 -22.12 -13.56
CA LYS A 144 20.27 -21.14 -12.85
C LYS A 144 18.91 -21.21 -13.54
N GLU A 145 17.96 -21.80 -12.83
CA GLU A 145 16.60 -21.96 -13.27
C GLU A 145 16.16 -20.57 -13.72
N ASN A 146 15.81 -20.44 -15.00
CA ASN A 146 15.50 -19.16 -15.63
C ASN A 146 14.54 -18.41 -14.71
N GLU A 147 15.07 -17.46 -13.95
CA GLU A 147 14.29 -16.56 -13.11
C GLU A 147 13.42 -15.80 -14.09
N LYS A 148 12.16 -16.26 -14.22
CA LYS A 148 11.15 -15.61 -15.03
C LYS A 148 11.18 -14.14 -14.59
N PRO A 149 11.49 -13.18 -15.47
CA PRO A 149 11.73 -11.82 -15.06
C PRO A 149 10.55 -11.35 -14.19
N PRO A 150 10.80 -10.76 -13.01
CA PRO A 150 9.76 -10.31 -12.10
C PRO A 150 9.05 -9.13 -12.74
N GLY A 151 8.07 -9.44 -13.58
CA GLY A 151 7.56 -8.48 -14.55
C GLY A 151 6.16 -8.81 -14.99
N GLU A 152 5.24 -9.07 -14.06
CA GLU A 152 3.81 -9.08 -14.35
C GLU A 152 3.02 -8.46 -13.20
N LEU A 153 3.35 -7.20 -12.87
CA LEU A 153 2.57 -6.35 -11.94
C LEU A 153 1.56 -5.49 -12.72
N PHE A 154 0.98 -6.05 -13.78
CA PHE A 154 0.16 -5.28 -14.72
C PHE A 154 -1.24 -5.89 -14.88
N ALA A 155 -2.23 -5.00 -14.90
CA ALA A 155 -3.64 -5.37 -14.85
C ALA A 155 -4.05 -6.23 -16.05
N THR A 156 -4.66 -7.38 -15.77
CA THR A 156 -5.05 -8.32 -16.82
C THR A 156 -6.33 -7.86 -17.53
N LYS A 157 -6.54 -8.30 -18.78
CA LYS A 157 -7.83 -8.09 -19.47
C LYS A 157 -9.02 -8.65 -18.68
N GLU A 158 -8.78 -9.71 -17.90
CA GLU A 158 -9.78 -10.32 -17.02
C GLU A 158 -10.21 -9.35 -15.91
N GLU A 159 -9.27 -8.63 -15.30
CA GLU A 159 -9.58 -7.61 -14.29
C GLU A 159 -10.44 -6.48 -14.85
N PHE A 160 -10.09 -5.94 -16.02
CA PHE A 160 -10.90 -4.89 -16.66
C PHE A 160 -12.35 -5.35 -16.89
N ILE A 161 -12.53 -6.59 -17.34
CA ILE A 161 -13.87 -7.19 -17.52
C ILE A 161 -14.57 -7.33 -16.16
N GLY A 162 -13.89 -7.81 -15.13
CA GLY A 162 -14.41 -7.92 -13.77
C GLY A 162 -14.91 -6.58 -13.20
N TYR A 163 -14.12 -5.53 -13.32
CA TYR A 163 -14.50 -4.18 -12.91
C TYR A 163 -15.69 -3.62 -13.70
N THR A 164 -15.75 -3.91 -15.00
CA THR A 164 -16.91 -3.52 -15.83
C THR A 164 -18.19 -4.18 -15.31
N PHE A 165 -18.16 -5.47 -14.97
CA PHE A 165 -19.31 -6.17 -14.38
C PHE A 165 -19.67 -5.65 -12.99
N THR A 166 -18.69 -5.21 -12.20
CA THR A 166 -18.92 -4.57 -10.90
C THR A 166 -19.74 -3.30 -11.05
N ILE A 167 -19.37 -2.44 -12.01
CA ILE A 167 -20.11 -1.19 -12.30
C ILE A 167 -21.51 -1.49 -12.81
N VAL A 168 -21.67 -2.48 -13.69
CA VAL A 168 -23.00 -2.95 -14.13
C VAL A 168 -23.83 -3.42 -12.93
N SER A 169 -23.24 -4.14 -11.97
CA SER A 169 -23.92 -4.56 -10.74
C SER A 169 -24.39 -3.35 -9.94
N GLN A 170 -23.53 -2.35 -9.74
CA GLN A 170 -23.90 -1.13 -9.02
C GLN A 170 -25.03 -0.36 -9.70
N VAL A 171 -25.03 -0.25 -11.03
CA VAL A 171 -26.10 0.41 -11.78
C VAL A 171 -27.43 -0.32 -11.58
N ILE A 172 -27.44 -1.64 -11.70
CA ILE A 172 -28.64 -2.46 -11.46
C ILE A 172 -29.09 -2.33 -9.99
N LEU A 173 -28.16 -2.31 -9.04
CA LEU A 173 -28.45 -2.09 -7.62
C LEU A 173 -29.15 -0.75 -7.40
N CYS A 174 -28.66 0.33 -8.02
CA CYS A 174 -29.28 1.66 -7.92
C CYS A 174 -30.68 1.70 -8.52
N LEU A 175 -30.85 1.14 -9.72
CA LEU A 175 -32.17 1.03 -10.35
C LEU A 175 -33.14 0.22 -9.47
N ARG A 176 -32.65 -0.80 -8.76
CA ARG A 176 -33.47 -1.57 -7.83
C ARG A 176 -33.84 -0.77 -6.59
N LEU A 177 -32.88 -0.08 -5.99
CA LEU A 177 -33.10 0.78 -4.82
C LEU A 177 -34.08 1.93 -5.12
N ASP A 178 -34.07 2.46 -6.34
CA ASP A 178 -35.03 3.46 -6.83
C ASP A 178 -36.39 2.86 -7.26
N ASN A 179 -36.60 1.55 -7.08
CA ASN A 179 -37.79 0.81 -7.49
C ASN A 179 -38.12 0.89 -9.01
N VAL A 180 -37.13 1.19 -9.84
CA VAL A 180 -37.28 1.23 -11.31
C VAL A 180 -37.40 -0.19 -11.87
N ILE A 181 -36.65 -1.13 -11.30
CA ILE A 181 -36.75 -2.56 -11.60
C ILE A 181 -37.38 -3.32 -10.43
N THR A 182 -38.25 -4.29 -10.75
CA THR A 182 -39.01 -5.07 -9.76
C THR A 182 -38.52 -6.50 -9.61
N CYS A 183 -37.30 -6.80 -10.07
CA CYS A 183 -36.73 -8.15 -9.98
C CYS A 183 -36.37 -8.53 -8.51
N PRO A 184 -36.29 -9.83 -8.19
CA PRO A 184 -35.76 -10.28 -6.91
C PRO A 184 -34.32 -9.79 -6.68
N TRP A 185 -33.94 -9.55 -5.42
CA TRP A 185 -32.57 -9.11 -5.08
C TRP A 185 -31.51 -10.15 -5.47
N THR A 186 -31.88 -11.42 -5.52
CA THR A 186 -31.04 -12.52 -6.05
C THR A 186 -30.64 -12.34 -7.53
N VAL A 187 -31.43 -11.64 -8.35
CA VAL A 187 -31.06 -11.36 -9.76
C VAL A 187 -30.08 -10.20 -9.84
N VAL A 188 -30.18 -9.24 -8.92
CA VAL A 188 -29.35 -8.03 -8.86
C VAL A 188 -27.88 -8.36 -8.60
N ILE A 189 -27.58 -9.44 -7.87
CA ILE A 189 -26.21 -9.86 -7.54
C ILE A 189 -25.50 -10.65 -8.64
N ILE A 190 -26.20 -11.15 -9.66
CA ILE A 190 -25.61 -12.00 -10.71
C ILE A 190 -24.37 -11.34 -11.37
N PRO A 191 -24.41 -10.05 -11.79
CA PRO A 191 -23.23 -9.41 -12.36
C PRO A 191 -22.04 -9.34 -11.39
N ASN A 192 -22.30 -9.20 -10.08
CA ASN A 192 -21.25 -9.21 -9.06
C ASN A 192 -20.60 -10.60 -8.92
N ILE A 193 -21.41 -11.67 -8.97
CA ILE A 193 -20.90 -13.05 -8.96
C ILE A 193 -20.02 -13.31 -10.19
N ILE A 194 -20.41 -12.78 -11.35
CA ILE A 194 -19.61 -12.87 -12.58
C ILE A 194 -18.31 -12.07 -12.41
N ALA A 195 -18.37 -10.85 -11.87
CA ALA A 195 -17.20 -10.02 -11.60
C ALA A 195 -16.17 -10.76 -10.73
N ASP A 196 -16.61 -11.37 -9.63
CA ASP A 196 -15.77 -12.16 -8.73
C ASP A 196 -15.08 -13.34 -9.44
N ALA A 197 -15.80 -14.02 -10.33
CA ALA A 197 -15.24 -15.13 -11.10
C ALA A 197 -14.08 -14.67 -12.01
N PHE A 198 -14.13 -13.43 -12.51
CA PHE A 198 -13.04 -12.83 -13.30
C PHE A 198 -11.90 -12.31 -12.43
N LEU A 199 -12.20 -11.68 -11.29
CA LEU A 199 -11.17 -11.12 -10.41
C LEU A 199 -10.37 -12.19 -9.66
N ARG A 200 -10.94 -13.38 -9.43
CA ARG A 200 -10.30 -14.52 -8.73
C ARG A 200 -9.72 -14.18 -7.36
N GLN A 201 -10.21 -13.12 -6.72
CA GLN A 201 -9.77 -12.70 -5.40
C GLN A 201 -10.62 -13.41 -4.33
N PRO A 202 -10.01 -14.16 -3.39
CA PRO A 202 -10.76 -14.88 -2.36
C PRO A 202 -11.53 -13.94 -1.42
N ALA A 203 -10.96 -12.76 -1.15
CA ALA A 203 -11.62 -11.72 -0.36
C ALA A 203 -12.93 -11.25 -1.01
N SER A 204 -12.97 -11.13 -2.34
CA SER A 204 -14.16 -10.72 -3.08
C SER A 204 -15.29 -11.74 -2.92
N ILE A 205 -14.95 -13.04 -3.00
CA ILE A 205 -15.93 -14.13 -2.83
C ILE A 205 -16.61 -14.05 -1.46
N ALA A 206 -15.85 -13.79 -0.38
CA ALA A 206 -16.42 -13.64 0.95
C ALA A 206 -17.42 -12.48 1.02
N VAL A 207 -17.10 -11.35 0.37
CA VAL A 207 -17.97 -10.16 0.28
C VAL A 207 -19.23 -10.47 -0.55
N THR A 208 -19.10 -11.19 -1.66
CA THR A 208 -20.26 -11.58 -2.49
C THR A 208 -21.18 -12.57 -1.77
N VAL A 209 -20.62 -13.54 -1.04
CA VAL A 209 -21.41 -14.44 -0.19
C VAL A 209 -22.14 -13.65 0.89
N GLN A 210 -21.49 -12.65 1.49
CA GLN A 210 -22.12 -11.75 2.45
C GLN A 210 -23.29 -10.98 1.83
N PHE A 211 -23.13 -10.40 0.63
CA PHE A 211 -24.20 -9.72 -0.08
C PHE A 211 -25.35 -10.67 -0.45
N LEU A 212 -25.03 -11.90 -0.84
CA LEU A 212 -26.04 -12.92 -1.14
C LEU A 212 -26.95 -13.18 0.06
N PHE A 213 -26.39 -13.36 1.27
CA PHE A 213 -27.22 -13.55 2.47
C PHE A 213 -28.05 -12.31 2.82
N VAL A 214 -27.48 -11.11 2.67
CA VAL A 214 -28.23 -9.85 2.88
C VAL A 214 -29.41 -9.76 1.91
N PHE A 215 -29.22 -10.07 0.64
CA PHE A 215 -30.28 -10.04 -0.37
C PHE A 215 -31.34 -11.12 -0.17
N LEU A 216 -30.93 -12.35 0.16
CA LEU A 216 -31.88 -13.41 0.51
C LEU A 216 -32.73 -13.04 1.73
N ARG A 217 -32.16 -12.31 2.69
CA ARG A 217 -32.89 -11.81 3.85
C ARG A 217 -33.88 -10.72 3.46
N ILE A 218 -33.47 -9.77 2.62
CA ILE A 218 -34.35 -8.68 2.15
C ILE A 218 -35.48 -9.24 1.27
N ASP A 219 -35.22 -10.27 0.46
CA ASP A 219 -36.25 -11.02 -0.29
C ASP A 219 -37.16 -11.89 0.62
N ALA A 220 -36.96 -11.87 1.95
CA ALA A 220 -37.66 -12.68 2.93
C ALA A 220 -37.58 -14.20 2.69
N VAL A 221 -36.55 -14.67 1.97
CA VAL A 221 -36.28 -16.10 1.72
C VAL A 221 -35.69 -16.75 2.97
N ILE A 222 -34.83 -16.02 3.70
CA ILE A 222 -34.21 -16.51 4.94
C ILE A 222 -34.70 -15.71 6.16
N HIS A 223 -35.02 -16.43 7.24
CA HIS A 223 -35.56 -15.83 8.46
C HIS A 223 -34.54 -15.61 9.60
N TRP A 224 -33.24 -15.79 9.34
CA TRP A 224 -32.18 -15.68 10.35
C TRP A 224 -32.00 -14.25 10.92
N ASN A 225 -31.45 -14.16 12.12
CA ASN A 225 -31.03 -12.90 12.75
C ASN A 225 -29.91 -12.23 11.94
N TRP A 226 -29.86 -10.90 11.93
CA TRP A 226 -28.84 -10.14 11.19
C TRP A 226 -27.42 -10.47 11.64
N ALA A 227 -27.20 -10.76 12.92
CA ALA A 227 -25.89 -11.19 13.42
C ALA A 227 -25.39 -12.48 12.75
N ILE A 228 -26.28 -13.42 12.44
CA ILE A 228 -25.95 -14.68 11.74
C ILE A 228 -25.64 -14.40 10.28
N ILE A 229 -26.42 -13.51 9.64
CA ILE A 229 -26.22 -13.10 8.26
C ILE A 229 -24.84 -12.47 8.06
N PHE A 230 -24.34 -11.73 9.05
CA PHE A 230 -23.02 -11.09 9.03
C PHE A 230 -21.86 -11.97 9.49
N ILE A 231 -22.04 -13.28 9.72
CA ILE A 231 -20.95 -14.20 10.13
C ILE A 231 -19.71 -14.12 9.23
N PRO A 232 -19.81 -14.17 7.89
CA PRO A 232 -18.65 -14.02 7.02
C PRO A 232 -17.85 -12.74 7.32
N LEU A 233 -18.55 -11.63 7.52
CA LEU A 233 -17.94 -10.35 7.87
C LEU A 233 -17.32 -10.35 9.28
N TRP A 234 -17.98 -10.97 10.27
CA TRP A 234 -17.44 -11.09 11.63
C TRP A 234 -16.14 -11.89 11.68
N ILE A 235 -16.00 -12.93 10.84
CA ILE A 235 -14.76 -13.69 10.72
C ILE A 235 -13.63 -12.80 10.19
N VAL A 236 -13.90 -12.03 9.13
CA VAL A 236 -12.91 -11.10 8.55
C VAL A 236 -12.51 -10.03 9.56
N PHE A 237 -13.48 -9.44 10.28
CA PHE A 237 -13.18 -8.44 11.31
C PHE A 237 -12.46 -9.01 12.52
N GLY A 238 -12.82 -10.22 12.98
CA GLY A 238 -12.09 -10.89 14.04
C GLY A 238 -10.64 -11.12 13.63
N LEU A 239 -10.42 -11.65 12.43
CA LEU A 239 -9.09 -11.86 11.90
C LEU A 239 -8.31 -10.54 11.77
N ALA A 240 -8.90 -9.50 11.18
CA ALA A 240 -8.25 -8.19 11.07
C ALA A 240 -7.91 -7.59 12.44
N LEU A 241 -8.81 -7.69 13.42
CA LEU A 241 -8.63 -7.14 14.77
C LEU A 241 -7.46 -7.78 15.53
N PHE A 242 -7.22 -9.08 15.32
CA PHE A 242 -6.15 -9.80 16.02
C PHE A 242 -4.87 -9.92 15.20
N VAL A 243 -4.97 -10.32 13.94
CA VAL A 243 -3.80 -10.63 13.10
C VAL A 243 -3.09 -9.37 12.65
N LEU A 244 -3.82 -8.34 12.22
CA LEU A 244 -3.19 -7.14 11.63
C LEU A 244 -2.30 -6.39 12.63
N PRO A 245 -2.72 -6.11 13.89
CA PRO A 245 -1.84 -5.50 14.88
C PRO A 245 -0.61 -6.34 15.22
N ILE A 246 -0.73 -7.67 15.21
CA ILE A 246 0.38 -8.60 15.45
C ILE A 246 1.38 -8.53 14.29
N VAL A 247 0.88 -8.59 13.05
CA VAL A 247 1.72 -8.49 11.84
C VAL A 247 2.44 -7.14 11.80
N ILE A 248 1.76 -6.03 12.09
CA ILE A 248 2.39 -4.70 12.17
C ILE A 248 3.45 -4.67 13.27
N TYR A 249 3.16 -5.23 14.44
CA TYR A 249 4.14 -5.29 15.53
C TYR A 249 5.42 -6.01 15.09
N PHE A 250 5.30 -7.20 14.49
CA PHE A 250 6.47 -7.95 14.01
C PHE A 250 7.18 -7.26 12.85
N ALA A 251 6.44 -6.65 11.91
CA ALA A 251 7.02 -5.93 10.78
C ALA A 251 7.88 -4.74 11.24
N ILE A 252 7.46 -4.04 12.31
CA ILE A 252 8.24 -2.93 12.86
C ILE A 252 9.41 -3.43 13.72
N ASP A 253 9.26 -4.55 14.42
CA ASP A 253 10.33 -5.17 15.22
C ASP A 253 11.49 -5.67 14.32
N GLU A 254 11.16 -6.21 13.13
CA GLU A 254 12.15 -6.72 12.17
C GLU A 254 12.83 -5.62 11.35
N SER A 255 12.18 -4.46 11.14
CA SER A 255 12.84 -3.32 10.52
C SER A 255 13.92 -2.78 11.46
N ASP A 256 15.18 -3.16 11.23
CA ASP A 256 16.37 -2.88 12.05
C ASP A 256 16.29 -1.48 12.71
N ALA A 257 15.89 -1.47 13.98
CA ALA A 257 15.57 -0.29 14.76
C ALA A 257 16.81 0.57 15.13
N GLU A 258 17.92 0.42 14.42
CA GLU A 258 19.13 1.23 14.64
C GLU A 258 18.87 2.72 14.40
N VAL A 259 17.89 3.07 13.56
CA VAL A 259 17.50 4.46 13.27
C VAL A 259 16.70 5.10 14.43
N PHE A 260 16.04 4.32 15.30
CA PHE A 260 15.16 4.83 16.35
C PHE A 260 15.74 4.62 17.77
N ARG A 261 16.90 5.21 18.05
CA ARG A 261 17.44 5.28 19.42
C ARG A 261 16.53 6.10 20.34
N ALA A 262 15.90 5.40 21.29
CA ALA A 262 15.30 5.87 22.55
C ALA A 262 13.86 6.45 22.59
N PRO A 263 13.14 6.71 21.48
CA PRO A 263 11.67 6.75 21.52
C PRO A 263 10.96 5.63 20.71
N GLY A 264 11.70 4.71 20.07
CA GLY A 264 11.14 3.70 19.15
C GLY A 264 9.97 2.89 19.73
N TYR A 265 10.09 2.40 20.97
CA TYR A 265 9.02 1.63 21.60
C TYR A 265 7.71 2.41 21.77
N VAL A 266 7.76 3.71 22.04
CA VAL A 266 6.55 4.55 22.20
C VAL A 266 5.81 4.66 20.87
N ILE A 267 6.55 4.78 19.76
CA ILE A 267 5.98 4.81 18.41
C ILE A 267 5.36 3.46 18.07
N ILE A 268 6.06 2.35 18.32
CA ILE A 268 5.55 0.99 18.06
C ILE A 268 4.23 0.76 18.81
N TYR A 269 4.23 0.94 20.14
CA TYR A 269 3.01 0.76 20.93
C TYR A 269 1.91 1.75 20.53
N GLY A 270 2.27 2.98 20.16
CA GLY A 270 1.34 3.99 19.67
C GLY A 270 0.65 3.57 18.37
N VAL A 271 1.41 3.08 17.38
CA VAL A 271 0.89 2.63 16.08
C VAL A 271 0.04 1.37 16.24
N THR A 272 0.51 0.38 17.01
CA THR A 272 -0.26 -0.84 17.29
C THR A 272 -1.58 -0.52 18.01
N LEU A 273 -1.54 0.33 19.04
CA LEU A 273 -2.74 0.75 19.78
C LEU A 273 -3.71 1.54 18.88
N TYR A 274 -3.19 2.49 18.09
CA TYR A 274 -3.98 3.25 17.13
C TYR A 274 -4.69 2.33 16.13
N THR A 275 -3.97 1.32 15.61
CA THR A 275 -4.53 0.34 14.67
C THR A 275 -5.63 -0.49 15.33
N PHE A 276 -5.42 -0.96 16.56
CA PHE A 276 -6.43 -1.70 17.31
C PHE A 276 -7.69 -0.87 17.57
N LEU A 277 -7.53 0.38 18.02
CA LEU A 277 -8.66 1.30 18.25
C LEU A 277 -9.41 1.62 16.96
N SER A 278 -8.68 1.79 15.87
CA SER A 278 -9.22 2.03 14.53
C SER A 278 -10.10 0.88 14.05
N ILE A 279 -9.60 -0.35 14.10
CA ILE A 279 -10.39 -1.53 13.73
C ILE A 279 -11.57 -1.69 14.69
N GLY A 280 -11.36 -1.47 15.99
CA GLY A 280 -12.43 -1.47 16.99
C GLY A 280 -13.56 -0.49 16.68
N ALA A 281 -13.25 0.71 16.19
CA ALA A 281 -14.25 1.71 15.78
C ALA A 281 -15.07 1.25 14.56
N ILE A 282 -14.43 0.63 13.57
CA ILE A 282 -15.13 0.03 12.43
C ILE A 282 -16.07 -1.08 12.92
N VAL A 283 -15.56 -2.03 13.73
CA VAL A 283 -16.35 -3.14 14.28
C VAL A 283 -17.52 -2.63 15.12
N ALA A 284 -17.32 -1.62 15.96
CA ALA A 284 -18.38 -0.99 16.74
C ALA A 284 -19.50 -0.42 15.86
N SER A 285 -19.15 0.22 14.73
CA SER A 285 -20.13 0.73 13.76
C SER A 285 -20.98 -0.39 13.16
N PHE A 286 -20.36 -1.53 12.83
CA PHE A 286 -21.07 -2.71 12.31
C PHE A 286 -21.95 -3.41 13.35
N ILE A 287 -21.53 -3.45 14.62
CA ILE A 287 -22.35 -3.98 15.70
C ILE A 287 -23.60 -3.09 15.87
N LEU A 288 -23.42 -1.78 15.92
CA LEU A 288 -24.53 -0.83 16.04
C LEU A 288 -25.48 -0.91 14.82
N LEU A 289 -24.93 -1.08 13.61
CA LEU A 289 -25.72 -1.30 12.40
C LEU A 289 -26.56 -2.58 12.51
N THR A 290 -25.96 -3.67 12.98
CA THR A 290 -26.65 -4.95 13.17
C THR A 290 -27.78 -4.83 14.19
N LEU A 291 -27.54 -4.14 15.31
CA LEU A 291 -28.57 -3.87 16.33
C LEU A 291 -29.72 -3.02 15.79
N ARG A 292 -29.42 -2.06 14.90
CA ARG A 292 -30.45 -1.26 14.23
C ARG A 292 -31.27 -2.09 13.25
N LEU A 293 -30.61 -2.94 12.45
CA LEU A 293 -31.28 -3.82 11.50
C LEU A 293 -32.19 -4.84 12.19
N GLU A 294 -31.84 -5.26 13.41
CA GLU A 294 -32.67 -6.10 14.27
C GLU A 294 -33.78 -5.31 14.99
N SER A 295 -33.93 -4.02 14.70
CA SER A 295 -34.90 -3.09 15.32
C SER A 295 -34.76 -2.91 16.84
N VAL A 296 -33.61 -3.29 17.42
CA VAL A 296 -33.32 -3.15 18.86
C VAL A 296 -32.98 -1.70 19.21
N VAL A 297 -32.33 -0.99 18.29
CA VAL A 297 -31.89 0.40 18.46
C VAL A 297 -32.54 1.29 17.40
N THR A 298 -33.14 2.40 17.82
CA THR A 298 -33.84 3.36 16.93
C THR A 298 -33.00 4.59 16.58
N CYS A 299 -31.70 4.55 16.84
CA CYS A 299 -30.78 5.64 16.52
C CYS A 299 -30.72 5.93 15.02
N SER A 300 -30.45 7.20 14.69
CA SER A 300 -30.18 7.65 13.32
C SER A 300 -28.96 6.92 12.73
N ALA A 301 -28.98 6.70 11.41
CA ALA A 301 -27.88 6.10 10.64
C ALA A 301 -26.56 6.82 10.90
N LEU A 302 -26.62 8.15 10.98
CA LEU A 302 -25.47 9.01 11.17
C LEU A 302 -24.81 8.77 12.53
N ILE A 303 -25.60 8.60 13.59
CA ILE A 303 -25.08 8.33 14.94
C ILE A 303 -24.38 6.96 14.96
N ILE A 304 -24.97 5.96 14.30
CA ILE A 304 -24.44 4.60 14.22
C ILE A 304 -23.12 4.54 13.45
N SER A 305 -22.96 5.39 12.43
CA SER A 305 -21.74 5.49 11.60
C SER A 305 -20.70 6.47 12.12
N LEU A 306 -20.96 7.15 13.25
CA LEU A 306 -20.01 8.11 13.83
C LEU A 306 -18.63 7.51 14.13
N PRO A 307 -18.47 6.30 14.68
CA PRO A 307 -17.14 5.72 14.90
C PRO A 307 -16.37 5.49 13.60
N TYR A 308 -17.05 5.10 12.52
CA TYR A 308 -16.48 4.99 11.18
C TYR A 308 -15.97 6.35 10.67
N PHE A 309 -16.77 7.42 10.77
CA PHE A 309 -16.31 8.75 10.34
C PHE A 309 -15.17 9.27 11.21
N GLY A 310 -15.21 9.02 12.53
CA GLY A 310 -14.13 9.35 13.45
C GLY A 310 -12.81 8.69 13.05
N PHE A 311 -12.85 7.43 12.62
CA PHE A 311 -11.69 6.70 12.11
C PHE A 311 -11.10 7.33 10.83
N PHE A 312 -11.93 7.71 9.86
CA PHE A 312 -11.42 8.37 8.65
C PHE A 312 -10.82 9.74 8.95
N VAL A 313 -11.46 10.52 9.83
CA VAL A 313 -10.93 11.82 10.28
C VAL A 313 -9.60 11.61 11.02
N SER A 314 -9.48 10.57 11.85
CA SER A 314 -8.23 10.28 12.55
C SER A 314 -7.11 9.85 11.60
N ILE A 315 -7.40 9.05 10.56
CA ILE A 315 -6.41 8.69 9.53
C ILE A 315 -5.91 9.93 8.80
N VAL A 316 -6.82 10.77 8.32
CA VAL A 316 -6.45 11.98 7.56
C VAL A 316 -5.67 12.94 8.46
N GLY A 317 -6.11 13.11 9.72
CA GLY A 317 -5.41 13.92 10.71
C GLY A 317 -4.01 13.39 11.03
N LEU A 318 -3.86 12.09 11.23
CA LEU A 318 -2.56 11.45 11.48
C LEU A 318 -1.64 11.58 10.27
N GLY A 319 -2.16 11.36 9.06
CA GLY A 319 -1.41 11.56 7.82
C GLY A 319 -0.92 13.01 7.66
N ALA A 320 -1.77 13.99 7.96
CA ALA A 320 -1.39 15.40 7.95
C ALA A 320 -0.31 15.72 9.00
N LEU A 321 -0.45 15.21 10.22
CA LEU A 321 0.56 15.38 11.28
C LEU A 321 1.91 14.78 10.91
N LEU A 322 1.91 13.60 10.28
CA LEU A 322 3.15 12.98 9.79
C LEU A 322 3.84 13.88 8.77
N ILE A 323 3.11 14.45 7.81
CA ILE A 323 3.67 15.37 6.82
C ILE A 323 4.29 16.61 7.48
N PHE A 324 3.59 17.22 8.45
CA PHE A 324 4.13 18.38 9.16
C PHE A 324 5.40 18.03 9.96
N ALA A 325 5.43 16.86 10.61
CA ALA A 325 6.61 16.39 11.32
C ALA A 325 7.81 16.20 10.37
N PHE A 326 7.58 15.72 9.15
CA PHE A 326 8.64 15.57 8.14
C PHE A 326 9.13 16.90 7.56
N ILE A 327 8.28 17.93 7.49
CA ILE A 327 8.68 19.25 6.96
C ILE A 327 9.59 20.01 7.94
N ASP A 328 9.36 19.86 9.24
CA ASP A 328 10.08 20.64 10.27
C ASP A 328 11.56 20.22 10.37
N ASP A 329 11.83 18.91 10.34
CA ASP A 329 13.17 18.31 10.47
C ASP A 329 14.12 18.78 9.35
N GLU A 330 13.60 18.95 8.13
CA GLU A 330 14.40 19.44 7.00
C GLU A 330 14.76 20.92 7.11
N SER A 331 13.90 21.72 7.75
CA SER A 331 14.15 23.14 7.92
C SER A 331 15.33 23.37 8.87
N GLU A 332 15.46 22.51 9.88
CA GLU A 332 16.59 22.50 10.80
C GLU A 332 17.86 21.99 10.12
N GLU A 333 17.81 20.86 9.40
CA GLU A 333 18.99 20.32 8.70
C GLU A 333 19.52 21.29 7.64
N GLN A 334 18.66 21.96 6.88
CA GLN A 334 19.07 22.99 5.92
C GLN A 334 19.64 24.24 6.59
N ALA A 335 19.07 24.66 7.73
CA ALA A 335 19.60 25.78 8.50
C ALA A 335 21.00 25.46 9.06
N GLU A 336 21.21 24.24 9.56
CA GLU A 336 22.52 23.77 10.04
C GLU A 336 23.52 23.64 8.89
N ALA A 337 23.11 23.06 7.76
CA ALA A 337 23.96 22.91 6.58
C ALA A 337 24.36 24.27 5.96
N GLN A 338 23.52 25.30 6.06
CA GLN A 338 23.86 26.67 5.64
C GLN A 338 24.70 27.42 6.69
N ALA A 339 24.55 27.11 7.98
CA ALA A 339 25.37 27.68 9.05
C ALA A 339 26.81 27.13 9.04
N ALA A 340 27.01 25.86 8.70
CA ALA A 340 28.31 25.18 8.68
C ALA A 340 29.38 25.84 7.78
N PRO A 341 29.12 26.18 6.49
CA PRO A 341 30.13 26.85 5.64
C PRO A 341 30.46 28.26 6.13
N SER A 342 29.51 28.92 6.81
CA SER A 342 29.75 30.22 7.43
C SER A 342 30.73 30.09 8.59
N GLN A 343 30.58 29.07 9.45
CA GLN A 343 31.54 28.80 10.53
C GLN A 343 32.93 28.41 10.01
N ALA A 344 33.02 27.57 8.98
CA ALA A 344 34.30 27.24 8.36
C ALA A 344 35.01 28.48 7.77
N THR A 345 34.25 29.37 7.13
CA THR A 345 34.77 30.64 6.60
C THR A 345 35.15 31.60 7.73
N GLN A 346 34.40 31.60 8.84
CA GLN A 346 34.69 32.43 10.01
C GLN A 346 35.98 32.00 10.70
N ILE A 347 36.19 30.69 10.87
CA ILE A 347 37.42 30.11 11.42
C ILE A 347 38.63 30.43 10.52
N ASP A 348 38.49 30.28 9.20
CA ASP A 348 39.57 30.63 8.26
C ASP A 348 39.91 32.13 8.31
N THR A 349 38.88 32.99 8.45
CA THR A 349 39.08 34.44 8.60
C THR A 349 39.78 34.79 9.90
N GLU A 350 39.39 34.18 11.03
CA GLU A 350 40.05 34.39 12.33
C GLU A 350 41.51 33.91 12.33
N VAL A 351 41.79 32.74 11.74
CA VAL A 351 43.17 32.22 11.61
C VAL A 351 44.03 33.15 10.77
N ARG A 352 43.48 33.71 9.68
CA ARG A 352 44.21 34.61 8.80
C ARG A 352 44.49 35.98 9.45
N ILE A 353 43.57 36.49 10.27
CA ILE A 353 43.80 37.70 11.07
C ILE A 353 44.90 37.44 12.10
N ALA A 354 44.85 36.33 12.84
CA ALA A 354 45.86 35.97 13.82
C ALA A 354 47.27 35.81 13.20
N GLN A 355 47.37 35.23 12.00
CA GLN A 355 48.64 35.15 11.27
C GLN A 355 49.16 36.53 10.85
N THR A 356 48.28 37.42 10.39
CA THR A 356 48.67 38.78 9.98
C THR A 356 49.20 39.59 11.16
N ASP A 357 48.58 39.46 12.34
CA ASP A 357 49.02 40.13 13.57
C ASP A 357 50.38 39.58 14.05
N GLN A 358 50.63 38.29 13.88
CA GLN A 358 51.91 37.66 14.23
C GLN A 358 53.05 38.11 13.29
N GLU A 359 52.78 38.23 11.99
CA GLU A 359 53.74 38.78 11.02
C GLU A 359 54.08 40.24 11.35
N ALA A 360 53.08 41.07 11.68
CA ALA A 360 53.28 42.46 12.07
C ALA A 360 54.12 42.62 13.35
N GLN A 361 53.93 41.75 14.36
CA GLN A 361 54.79 41.74 15.56
C GLN A 361 56.23 41.35 15.24
N THR A 362 56.44 40.38 14.36
CA THR A 362 57.78 39.91 13.98
C THR A 362 58.54 41.01 13.22
N ASP A 363 57.87 41.74 12.34
CA ASP A 363 58.45 42.88 11.63
C ASP A 363 58.79 44.05 12.57
N GLN A 364 58.00 44.27 13.62
CA GLN A 364 58.26 45.31 14.61
C GLN A 364 59.49 44.96 15.49
N GLU A 365 59.62 43.72 15.94
CA GLU A 365 60.81 43.25 16.66
C GLU A 365 62.08 43.34 15.80
N ALA A 366 61.98 43.10 14.49
CA ALA A 366 63.10 43.23 13.57
C ALA A 366 63.54 44.68 13.30
N GLN A 367 62.68 45.67 13.53
CA GLN A 367 63.02 47.10 13.42
C GLN A 367 63.64 47.66 14.72
N GLU A 368 63.34 47.06 15.87
CA GLU A 368 63.89 47.48 17.17
C GLU A 368 65.26 46.85 17.47
N ALA A 369 65.62 45.76 16.80
CA ALA A 369 66.93 45.10 16.85
C ALA A 369 67.94 45.71 15.86
#